data_AF-A0A812GEM3-F1
#
_entry.id   AF-A0A812GEM3-F1
#
_cell.length_a   1.000
_cell.length_b   1.000
_cell.length_c   1.000
_cell.angle_alpha   90.00
_cell.angle_beta   90.00
_cell.angle_gamma   90.00
#
_symmetry.space_group_name_H-M   'P 1'
#
loop_
_entity.id
_entity.type
_entity.pdbx_description
1 polymer ?
#
loop_
_entity_poly.entity_id
_entity_poly.type
_entity_poly.pdbx_seq_one_letter_code
_entity_poly.pdbx_strand_id
1 'polypeptide(L)'
;MFAEQFRAVYQGLALAGDRSKKICAVASATTQGRLANVEYYRNSPVMSMEEKYHPLVFDNGIRQKFPAPTKAVKPIRFRESRGMQGE
;
A
#
# COMPACT_ATOMS: atom_id res chain seq x y z
N MET A 1 -9.18 16.19 -10.63
CA MET A 1 -10.07 16.86 -9.66
C MET A 1 -10.17 16.07 -8.34
N PHE A 2 -10.41 14.75 -8.36
CA PHE A 2 -10.44 13.94 -7.12
C PHE A 2 -9.13 13.91 -6.32
N ALA A 3 -7.97 13.84 -6.99
CA ALA A 3 -6.67 13.82 -6.31
C ALA A 3 -6.40 15.11 -5.51
N GLU A 4 -6.72 16.27 -6.09
CA GLU A 4 -6.56 17.56 -5.40
C GLU A 4 -7.54 17.71 -4.24
N GLN A 5 -8.79 17.27 -4.39
CA GLN A 5 -9.76 17.26 -3.29
C GLN A 5 -9.30 16.37 -2.13
N PHE A 6 -8.80 15.16 -2.44
CA PHE A 6 -8.25 14.27 -1.42
C PHE A 6 -7.05 14.92 -0.71
N ARG A 7 -6.13 15.51 -1.47
CA ARG A 7 -4.98 16.21 -0.91
C ARG A 7 -5.41 17.37 0.00
N ALA A 8 -6.37 18.20 -0.41
CA ALA A 8 -6.85 19.33 0.37
C ALA A 8 -7.44 18.90 1.73
N VAL A 9 -8.04 17.71 1.81
CA VAL A 9 -8.63 17.18 3.05
C VAL A 9 -7.59 16.52 3.96
N TYR A 10 -6.68 15.72 3.40
CA TYR A 10 -5.82 14.84 4.20
C TYR A 10 -4.39 15.36 4.42
N GLN A 11 -3.88 16.26 3.58
CA GLN A 11 -2.55 16.83 3.76
C GLN A 11 -2.45 17.56 5.11
N GLY A 12 -1.47 17.19 5.94
CA GLY A 12 -1.25 17.82 7.24
C GLY A 12 -2.09 17.26 8.39
N LEU A 13 -2.97 16.28 8.12
CA LEU A 13 -3.81 15.67 9.16
C LEU A 13 -2.98 14.78 10.10
N ALA A 14 -3.26 14.83 11.40
CA ALA A 14 -2.79 13.85 12.38
C ALA A 14 -3.93 12.88 12.73
N LEU A 15 -3.60 11.62 13.03
CA LEU A 15 -4.60 10.66 13.50
C LEU A 15 -5.00 10.99 14.95
N ALA A 16 -6.24 11.47 15.13
CA ALA A 16 -6.78 11.76 16.44
C ALA A 16 -6.95 10.46 17.24
N GLY A 17 -6.41 10.43 18.46
CA GLY A 17 -6.53 9.29 19.39
C GLY A 17 -5.32 8.37 19.48
N ASP A 18 -4.29 8.59 18.65
CA ASP A 18 -3.00 7.90 18.79
C ASP A 18 -1.95 8.84 19.40
N ARG A 19 -0.96 8.30 20.13
CA ARG A 19 0.21 9.06 20.61
C ARG A 19 1.26 9.28 19.52
N SER A 20 0.90 8.99 18.27
CA SER A 20 1.75 9.14 17.11
C SER A 20 2.00 10.61 16.80
N LYS A 21 3.28 10.97 16.60
CA LYS A 21 3.70 12.30 16.13
C LYS A 21 3.67 12.43 14.60
N LYS A 22 3.20 11.39 13.88
CA LYS A 22 3.22 11.38 12.41
C LYS A 22 2.14 12.32 11.86
N ILE A 23 2.52 13.12 10.87
CA ILE A 23 1.64 14.01 10.11
C ILE A 23 1.45 13.42 8.71
N CYS A 24 0.20 13.36 8.23
CA CYS A 24 -0.13 12.84 6.91
C CYS A 24 0.45 13.74 5.80
N ALA A 25 1.09 13.10 4.83
CA ALA A 25 1.54 13.75 3.60
C ALA A 25 1.00 12.98 2.39
N VAL A 26 0.43 13.72 1.44
CA VAL A 26 -0.09 13.20 0.18
C VAL A 26 0.89 13.59 -0.92
N ALA A 27 1.41 12.58 -1.62
CA ALA A 27 2.38 12.76 -2.70
C ALA A 27 2.06 11.82 -3.86
N SER A 28 2.58 12.16 -5.05
CA SER A 28 2.47 11.29 -6.21
C SER A 28 3.28 10.02 -6.01
N ALA A 29 2.65 8.86 -6.21
CA ALA A 29 3.34 7.57 -6.22
C ALA A 29 4.18 7.39 -7.49
N THR A 30 5.26 6.61 -7.39
CA THR A 30 6.12 6.27 -8.53
C THR A 30 5.35 5.52 -9.64
N THR A 31 4.46 4.61 -9.26
CA THR A 31 3.61 3.85 -10.19
C THR A 31 2.23 4.49 -10.27
N GLN A 32 1.91 5.09 -11.41
CA GLN A 32 0.63 5.75 -11.65
C GLN A 32 -0.32 4.89 -12.51
N GLY A 33 -1.61 4.95 -12.19
CA GLY A 33 -2.66 4.26 -12.93
C GLY A 33 -2.97 2.85 -12.44
N ARG A 34 -4.23 2.43 -12.63
CA ARG A 34 -4.78 1.18 -12.10
C ARG A 34 -4.08 -0.07 -12.65
N LEU A 35 -3.94 -0.17 -13.97
CA LEU A 35 -3.33 -1.34 -14.62
C LEU A 35 -1.86 -1.51 -14.24
N ALA A 36 -1.09 -0.42 -14.17
CA ALA A 36 0.31 -0.46 -13.77
C ALA A 36 0.48 -0.92 -12.31
N ASN A 37 -0.38 -0.44 -11.40
CA ASN A 37 -0.38 -0.91 -10.01
C ASN A 37 -0.77 -2.39 -9.91
N VAL A 38 -1.77 -2.85 -10.65
CA VAL A 38 -2.14 -4.27 -10.71
C VAL A 38 -0.96 -5.12 -11.17
N GLU A 39 -0.29 -4.74 -12.27
CA GLU A 39 0.85 -5.52 -12.79
C GLU A 39 2.03 -5.53 -11.81
N TYR A 40 2.29 -4.40 -11.14
CA TYR A 40 3.32 -4.29 -10.12
C TYR A 40 3.05 -5.23 -8.94
N TYR A 41 1.83 -5.22 -8.40
CA TYR A 41 1.51 -5.97 -7.19
C TYR A 41 1.15 -7.44 -7.44
N ARG A 42 0.55 -7.82 -8.57
CA ARG A 42 0.14 -9.22 -8.83
C ARG A 42 1.31 -10.21 -8.85
N ASN A 43 2.52 -9.72 -9.12
CA ASN A 43 3.74 -10.52 -9.13
C ASN A 43 4.65 -10.22 -7.92
N SER A 44 4.19 -9.40 -6.97
CA SER A 44 4.93 -9.01 -5.78
C SER A 44 4.87 -10.09 -4.70
N PRO A 45 5.92 -10.28 -3.87
CA PRO A 45 5.92 -11.21 -2.75
C PRO A 45 4.75 -11.08 -1.78
N VAL A 46 4.13 -9.89 -1.70
CA VAL A 46 2.94 -9.67 -0.84
C VAL A 46 1.79 -10.63 -1.18
N MET A 47 1.69 -11.08 -2.44
CA MET A 47 0.67 -12.04 -2.88
C MET A 47 0.89 -13.46 -2.31
N SER A 48 2.06 -13.74 -1.73
CA SER A 48 2.35 -15.00 -1.02
C SER A 48 1.95 -14.97 0.46
N MET A 49 1.45 -13.83 0.97
CA MET A 49 0.94 -13.70 2.35
C MET A 49 -0.51 -14.15 2.47
N GLU A 50 -1.01 -14.13 3.71
CA GLU A 50 -2.44 -14.13 4.00
C GLU A 50 -3.18 -13.00 3.25
N GLU A 51 -4.40 -13.27 2.81
CA GLU A 51 -5.21 -12.36 1.98
C GLU A 51 -5.42 -10.98 2.61
N LYS A 52 -5.44 -10.88 3.95
CA LYS A 52 -5.59 -9.60 4.67
C LYS A 52 -4.49 -8.58 4.36
N TYR A 53 -3.35 -9.03 3.84
CA TYR A 53 -2.23 -8.18 3.42
C TYR A 53 -2.20 -7.90 1.92
N HIS A 54 -3.07 -8.54 1.13
CA HIS A 54 -3.10 -8.36 -0.32
C HIS A 54 -3.61 -6.96 -0.68
N PRO A 55 -3.12 -6.37 -1.79
CA PRO A 55 -3.71 -5.16 -2.32
C PRO A 55 -5.15 -5.40 -2.74
N LEU A 56 -5.96 -4.35 -2.64
CA LEU A 56 -7.37 -4.37 -3.00
C LEU A 56 -7.59 -3.63 -4.32
N VAL A 57 -8.48 -4.16 -5.15
CA VAL A 57 -8.99 -3.47 -6.33
C VAL A 57 -10.49 -3.30 -6.19
N PHE A 58 -10.97 -2.15 -6.62
CA PHE A 58 -12.38 -1.80 -6.60
C PHE A 58 -12.79 -1.39 -8.01
N ASP A 59 -13.99 -1.80 -8.39
CA ASP A 59 -14.66 -1.32 -9.60
C ASP A 59 -15.98 -0.68 -9.18
N ASN A 60 -16.15 0.60 -9.49
CA ASN A 60 -17.32 1.41 -9.07
C ASN A 60 -17.63 1.30 -7.56
N GLY A 61 -16.59 1.28 -6.71
CA GLY A 61 -16.72 1.16 -5.25
C GLY A 61 -16.92 -0.26 -4.72
N ILE A 62 -17.08 -1.27 -5.59
CA ILE A 62 -17.27 -2.66 -5.19
C ILE A 62 -15.93 -3.38 -5.23
N ARG A 63 -15.54 -4.03 -4.11
CA ARG A 63 -14.31 -4.83 -4.02
C ARG A 63 -14.37 -5.96 -5.03
N GLN A 64 -13.33 -6.07 -5.85
CA GLN A 64 -13.12 -7.16 -6.79
C GLN A 64 -12.04 -8.11 -6.29
N LYS A 65 -12.02 -9.34 -6.81
CA LYS A 65 -10.91 -10.26 -6.59
C LYS A 65 -9.64 -9.68 -7.20
N PHE A 66 -8.54 -9.69 -6.46
CA PHE A 66 -7.27 -9.22 -7.00
C PHE A 66 -6.80 -10.13 -8.15
N PRO A 67 -6.35 -9.58 -9.30
CA PRO A 67 -5.94 -10.39 -10.44
C PRO A 67 -4.81 -11.38 -10.08
N ALA A 68 -4.93 -12.62 -10.55
CA ALA A 68 -3.95 -13.67 -10.28
C ALA A 68 -2.56 -13.30 -10.84
N PRO A 69 -1.45 -13.81 -10.28
CA PRO A 69 -0.11 -13.57 -10.82
C PRO A 69 0.04 -14.00 -12.30
N THR A 70 0.85 -13.28 -13.08
CA THR A 70 1.27 -13.75 -14.43
C THR A 70 2.59 -14.52 -14.39
N LYS A 71 3.34 -14.40 -13.29
CA LYS A 71 4.65 -15.02 -13.08
C LYS A 71 4.68 -15.67 -11.70
N ALA A 72 5.64 -16.57 -11.48
CA ALA A 72 5.86 -17.15 -10.16
C ALA A 72 6.16 -16.04 -9.13
N VAL A 73 5.36 -15.99 -8.07
CA VAL A 73 5.52 -15.02 -6.98
C VAL A 73 6.68 -15.46 -6.10
N LYS A 74 7.65 -14.56 -5.92
CA LYS A 74 8.79 -14.83 -5.03
C LYS A 74 8.34 -14.86 -3.56
N PRO A 75 8.96 -15.67 -2.71
CA PRO A 75 8.67 -15.65 -1.28
C PRO A 75 9.07 -14.31 -0.66
N ILE A 76 8.43 -13.95 0.44
CA ILE A 76 8.79 -12.75 1.19
C ILE A 76 10.16 -12.90 1.81
N ARG A 77 10.96 -11.85 1.65
CA ARG A 77 12.21 -11.68 2.37
C ARG A 77 11.97 -10.75 3.54
N PHE A 78 11.91 -11.32 4.74
CA PHE A 78 11.88 -10.52 5.96
C PHE A 78 13.20 -9.75 6.06
N ARG A 79 13.12 -8.45 6.32
CA ARG A 79 14.32 -7.67 6.63
C ARG A 79 14.81 -8.13 7.99
N GLU A 80 16.09 -8.48 8.08
CA GLU A 80 16.74 -8.69 9.37
C GLU A 80 16.57 -7.43 10.22
N SER A 81 16.03 -7.59 11.42
CA SER A 81 15.96 -6.50 12.39
C SER A 81 17.39 -6.09 12.73
N ARG A 82 17.81 -4.89 12.34
CA ARG A 82 19.02 -4.29 12.90
C ARG A 82 18.82 -4.23 14.41
N GLY A 83 19.65 -4.97 15.15
CA GLY A 83 19.53 -5.13 16.59
C GLY A 83 19.39 -3.78 17.29
N MET A 84 18.47 -3.70 18.24
CA MET A 84 18.52 -2.69 19.29
C MET A 84 19.83 -2.90 20.05
N GLN A 85 20.87 -2.13 19.74
CA GLN A 85 21.97 -1.93 20.68
C GLN A 85 21.38 -1.13 21.85
N GLY A 86 21.38 -1.77 23.03
CA GLY A 86 21.07 -1.09 24.27
C GLY A 86 22.19 -0.12 24.63
N GLU A 87 21.79 1.02 25.18
CA GLU A 87 22.50 1.76 26.23
C GLU A 87 21.49 2.04 27.35
#